data_AF-A0A7K4CS07-F1
#
_entry.id   AF-A0A7K4CS07-F1
#
_cell.length_a   1.000
_cell.length_b   1.000
_cell.length_c   1.000
_cell.angle_alpha   90.00
_cell.angle_beta   90.00
_cell.angle_gamma   90.00
#
_symmetry.space_group_name_H-M   'P 1'
#
loop_
_entity.id
_entity.type
_entity.pdbx_description
1 polymer ?
#
loop_
_entity_poly.entity_id
_entity_poly.type
_entity_poly.pdbx_seq_one_letter_code
_entity_poly.pdbx_strand_id
1 'polypeptide(L)' 'MSADEKYISKAPIRRLMKNQGANLVAEEAVITLVEFLEKYADTLTKKAMKIAEEDKRKKLTADDINAALKA' A
#
# COMPACT_ATOMS: atom_id res chain seq x y z
N MET A 1 -8.18 -10.15 -8.03
CA MET A 1 -8.32 -10.02 -6.58
C MET A 1 -9.80 -10.17 -6.27
N SER A 2 -10.16 -11.12 -5.41
CA SER A 2 -11.54 -11.25 -4.91
C SER A 2 -11.96 -9.93 -4.29
N ALA A 3 -13.22 -9.53 -4.49
CA ALA A 3 -13.73 -8.21 -4.12
C ALA A 3 -13.75 -7.94 -2.59
N ASP A 4 -13.47 -8.95 -1.78
CA ASP A 4 -13.77 -8.96 -0.35
C ASP A 4 -12.57 -8.70 0.58
N GLU A 5 -11.33 -8.72 0.09
CA GLU A 5 -10.14 -8.39 0.92
C GLU A 5 -9.59 -7.01 0.56
N LYS A 6 -10.22 -5.97 1.12
CA LYS A 6 -9.64 -4.61 1.15
C LYS A 6 -8.86 -4.42 2.44
N TYR A 7 -7.58 -4.12 2.30
CA TYR A 7 -6.64 -3.88 3.40
C TYR A 7 -6.68 -2.42 3.87
N ILE A 8 -7.02 -1.48 2.99
CA ILE A 8 -7.06 -0.04 3.28
C ILE A 8 -8.50 0.47 3.31
N SER A 9 -8.89 1.08 4.42
CA SER A 9 -10.22 1.68 4.56
C SER A 9 -10.34 2.99 3.77
N LYS A 10 -11.52 3.23 3.18
CA LYS A 10 -11.80 4.42 2.36
C LYS A 10 -11.78 5.73 3.16
N ALA A 11 -12.24 5.72 4.42
CA ALA A 11 -12.47 6.94 5.20
C ALA A 11 -11.17 7.72 5.52
N PRO A 12 -10.07 7.09 5.97
CA PRO A 12 -8.78 7.76 6.13
C PRO A 12 -8.23 8.33 4.83
N ILE A 13 -8.36 7.60 3.71
CA ILE A 13 -7.90 8.07 2.40
C ILE A 13 -8.70 9.30 1.95
N ARG A 14 -10.03 9.28 2.11
CA ARG A 14 -10.88 10.44 1.83
C ARG A 14 -10.50 11.64 2.70
N ARG A 15 -10.18 11.43 3.99
CA ARG A 15 -9.73 12.49 4.91
C ARG A 15 -8.39 13.07 4.46
N LEU A 16 -7.44 12.22 4.05
CA LEU A 16 -6.18 12.67 3.46
C LEU A 16 -6.41 13.56 2.24
N MET A 17 -7.26 13.14 1.29
CA MET A 17 -7.58 13.92 0.10
C MET A 17 -8.17 15.29 0.44
N LYS A 18 -9.12 15.35 1.39
CA LYS A 18 -9.69 16.61 1.87
C LYS A 18 -8.66 17.53 2.51
N ASN A 19 -7.75 16.97 3.31
CA ASN A 19 -6.68 17.74 3.95
C ASN A 19 -5.67 18.33 2.93
N GLN A 20 -5.57 17.75 1.74
CA GLN A 20 -4.77 18.29 0.63
C GLN A 20 -5.53 19.36 -0.20
N GLY A 21 -6.74 19.75 0.22
CA GLY A 21 -7.53 20.80 -0.43
C GLY A 21 -8.63 20.29 -1.37
N ALA A 22 -8.86 18.98 -1.46
CA ALA A 22 -9.97 18.45 -2.24
C ALA A 22 -11.30 18.66 -1.49
N ASN A 23 -11.98 19.77 -1.76
CA ASN A 23 -13.25 20.14 -1.09
C ASN A 23 -14.35 19.09 -1.31
N LEU A 24 -14.47 18.57 -2.54
CA LEU A 24 -15.38 17.49 -2.91
C LEU A 24 -14.56 16.32 -3.46
N VAL A 25 -14.89 15.11 -3.01
CA VAL A 25 -14.16 13.89 -3.39
C VAL A 25 -15.18 12.85 -3.85
N ALA A 26 -15.14 12.45 -5.11
CA ALA A 26 -15.97 11.36 -5.62
C ALA A 26 -15.59 10.03 -4.93
N GLU A 27 -16.55 9.12 -4.75
CA GLU A 27 -16.26 7.80 -4.17
C GLU A 27 -15.32 6.97 -5.05
N GLU A 28 -15.52 6.99 -6.37
CA GLU A 28 -14.65 6.31 -7.32
C GLU A 28 -13.19 6.77 -7.20
N ALA A 29 -12.95 8.07 -7.01
CA ALA A 29 -11.60 8.58 -6.81
C ALA A 29 -10.91 7.99 -5.56
N VAL A 30 -11.67 7.78 -4.48
CA VAL A 30 -11.16 7.12 -3.26
C VAL A 30 -10.88 5.64 -3.54
N ILE A 31 -11.79 4.96 -4.24
CA ILE A 31 -11.63 3.55 -4.61
C ILE A 31 -10.37 3.35 -5.45
N THR A 32 -10.21 4.13 -6.52
CA THR A 32 -9.05 4.06 -7.41
C THR A 32 -7.73 4.28 -6.64
N LEU A 33 -7.68 5.26 -5.72
CA LEU A 33 -6.48 5.49 -4.92
C LEU A 33 -6.19 4.33 -3.95
N VAL A 34 -7.23 3.78 -3.31
CA VAL A 34 -7.09 2.61 -2.44
C VAL A 34 -6.52 1.43 -3.23
N GLU A 35 -7.09 1.11 -4.40
CA GLU A 35 -6.64 0.00 -5.24
C GLU A 35 -5.19 0.17 -5.70
N PHE A 36 -4.79 1.39 -6.07
CA PHE A 36 -3.41 1.68 -6.41
C PHE A 36 -2.45 1.43 -5.23
N LEU A 37 -2.80 1.94 -4.05
CA LEU A 37 -1.96 1.79 -2.85
C LEU A 37 -1.85 0.33 -2.42
N GLU A 38 -2.94 -0.43 -2.48
CA GLU A 38 -2.95 -1.87 -2.16
C GLU A 38 -2.07 -2.66 -3.14
N LYS A 39 -2.19 -2.39 -4.44
CA LYS A 39 -1.34 -3.04 -5.46
C LYS A 39 0.13 -2.71 -5.28
N TYR A 40 0.43 -1.44 -4.95
CA TYR A 40 1.79 -1.01 -4.65
C TYR A 40 2.33 -1.70 -3.39
N ALA A 41 1.54 -1.75 -2.32
CA ALA A 41 1.90 -2.41 -1.07
C ALA A 41 2.13 -3.92 -1.25
N ASP A 42 1.29 -4.62 -2.01
CA ASP A 42 1.46 -6.04 -2.35
C ASP A 42 2.78 -6.27 -3.11
N THR A 43 3.05 -5.46 -4.13
CA THR A 43 4.28 -5.55 -4.92
C THR A 43 5.51 -5.30 -4.06
N LEU A 44 5.46 -4.25 -3.22
CA LEU A 44 6.57 -3.86 -2.36
C LEU A 44 6.83 -4.93 -1.28
N THR A 45 5.76 -5.50 -0.71
CA THR A 45 5.86 -6.57 0.29
C THR A 45 6.51 -7.81 -0.31
N LYS A 46 6.14 -8.20 -1.54
CA LYS A 46 6.77 -9.32 -2.25
C LYS A 46 8.26 -9.09 -2.50
N LYS A 47 8.64 -7.88 -2.93
CA LYS A 47 10.05 -7.50 -3.09
C LYS A 47 10.81 -7.60 -1.77
N ALA A 48 10.26 -7.05 -0.69
CA ALA A 48 10.89 -7.04 0.61
C ALA A 48 11.00 -8.46 1.22
N MET A 49 10.00 -9.32 1.01
CA MET A 49 10.08 -10.73 1.40
C MET A 49 11.23 -11.45 0.69
N LYS A 50 11.40 -11.22 -0.61
CA LYS A 50 12.51 -11.81 -1.38
C LYS A 50 13.88 -11.40 -0.82
N ILE A 51 14.04 -10.13 -0.44
CA ILE A 51 15.28 -9.63 0.20
C ILE A 51 15.52 -10.35 1.54
N ALA A 52 14.49 -10.48 2.38
CA ALA A 52 14.60 -11.19 3.64
C ALA A 52 14.94 -12.68 3.45
N GLU A 53 14.34 -13.33 2.44
CA GLU A 53 14.59 -14.73 2.09
C GLU A 53 16.03 -14.95 1.57
N GLU A 54 16.55 -14.06 0.73
CA GLU A 54 17.94 -14.09 0.26
C GLU A 54 18.94 -14.01 1.44
N ASP A 55 18.60 -13.25 2.47
CA ASP A 55 19.34 -13.16 3.73
C ASP A 55 19.03 -14.30 4.74
N LYS A 56 18.24 -15.30 4.34
CA LYS A 56 17.80 -16.43 5.18
C LYS A 56 17.03 -16.01 6.45
N ARG A 57 16.46 -14.81 6.45
CA ARG A 57 15.64 -14.28 7.55
C ARG A 57 14.17 -14.58 7.27
N LYS A 58 13.46 -15.10 8.27
CA LYS A 58 11.99 -15.28 8.21
C LYS A 58 11.21 -14.02 8.58
N LYS A 59 11.85 -13.11 9.31
CA LYS A 59 11.23 -11.87 9.80
C LYS A 59 11.41 -10.78 8.75
N LEU A 60 10.28 -10.25 8.27
CA LEU A 60 10.25 -9.03 7.47
C LEU A 60 10.52 -7.81 8.36
N THR A 61 11.48 -6.99 7.99
CA THR A 61 11.93 -5.82 8.76
C THR A 61 11.73 -4.51 8.01
N ALA A 62 11.86 -3.39 8.71
CA ALA A 62 11.83 -2.07 8.07
C ALA A 62 12.97 -1.90 7.04
N ASP A 63 14.12 -2.52 7.27
CA ASP A 63 15.26 -2.45 6.35
C ASP A 63 14.94 -3.16 5.02
N ASP A 64 14.21 -4.27 5.05
CA ASP A 64 13.74 -4.97 3.85
C ASP A 64 12.77 -4.10 3.04
N ILE A 65 11.84 -3.41 3.72
CA ILE A 65 10.90 -2.48 3.08
C ILE A 65 11.66 -1.30 2.47
N ASN A 66 12.61 -0.71 3.20
CA ASN A 66 13.43 0.40 2.73
C ASN A 66 14.33 0.01 1.55
N ALA A 67 14.86 -1.21 1.55
CA ALA A 67 15.63 -1.74 0.43
C ALA A 67 14.73 -1.95 -0.80
N ALA A 68 13.53 -2.53 -0.62
CA ALA A 68 12.55 -2.72 -1.69
C ALA A 68 12.05 -1.40 -2.31
N LEU A 69 11.99 -0.31 -1.52
CA LEU A 69 11.62 1.03 -2.00
C LEU A 69 12.70 1.64 -2.91
N LYS A 70 13.96 1.25 -2.73
CA LYS A 70 15.11 1.77 -3.49
C LYS A 70 15.48 0.91 -4.71
N ALA A 71 14.88 -0.27 -4.84
CA ALA A 71 15.16 -1.27 -5.87
C ALA A 71 14.14 -1.26 -7.02
#